data_AF-A0A6L7VQZ8-F1
#
_entry.id   AF-A0A6L7VQZ8-F1
#
_cell.length_a   1.000
_cell.length_b   1.000
_cell.length_c   1.000
_cell.angle_alpha   90.00
_cell.angle_beta   90.00
_cell.angle_gamma   90.00
#
_symmetry.space_group_name_H-M   'P 1'
#
loop_
_entity.id
_entity.type
_entity.pdbx_description
1 polymer ?
#
loop_
_entity_poly.entity_id
_entity_poly.type
_entity_poly.pdbx_seq_one_letter_code
_entity_poly.pdbx_strand_id
1 'polypeptide(L)'
;MNDIRTLFVMVIACWFVAGCSMLGFSNIKTKEEYELTSEQKLYEAAQNSIRSGNYSVGIERLQAIETHFPFGQFAEQAQLELIYAYFMKSDFEGAKVAAERFVELHPKHPHADYAFYMKGLASYEQDRGFFDRFLGSPQASRDVSNAEQAFIEFNDLLQNYPNSLYAKDAKARMIHLRNIMAEHELLVAQYYLENDVWVAAANRAAGIVEDFPSSSSVPVALAIVVEANYKLGLTKPANDALRVLALNFPNYADFDARGNLVLRDAANAQNRSLTNILSFGLLDRPRLPPPLEIGVTDIPQTAEAPPSRDR
;
A
#
# COMPACT_ATOMS: atom_id res chain seq x y z
N MET A 1 20.90 34.75 61.86
CA MET A 1 20.37 34.61 60.46
C MET A 1 20.18 33.16 60.02
N ASN A 2 20.82 32.17 60.65
CA ASN A 2 20.64 30.76 60.27
C ASN A 2 19.42 30.09 60.91
N ASP A 3 18.99 30.55 62.10
CA ASP A 3 17.83 29.97 62.79
C ASP A 3 16.47 30.33 62.16
N ILE A 4 16.39 31.48 61.48
CA ILE A 4 15.18 31.88 60.75
C ILE A 4 15.04 31.07 59.45
N ARG A 5 16.16 30.68 58.84
CA ARG A 5 16.17 29.85 57.63
C ARG A 5 15.76 28.41 57.94
N THR A 6 16.22 27.84 59.04
CA THR A 6 15.82 26.48 59.46
C THR A 6 14.33 26.43 59.84
N LEU A 7 13.81 27.48 60.48
CA LEU A 7 12.40 27.57 60.85
C LEU A 7 11.49 27.73 59.61
N PHE A 8 11.94 28.46 58.58
CA PHE A 8 11.20 28.58 57.32
C PHE A 8 11.15 27.27 56.52
N VAL A 9 12.24 26.50 56.53
CA VAL A 9 12.31 25.18 55.87
C VAL A 9 11.43 24.15 56.57
N MET A 10 11.31 24.20 57.91
CA MET A 10 10.46 23.29 58.67
C MET A 10 8.96 23.55 58.44
N VAL A 11 8.56 24.81 58.28
CA VAL A 11 7.16 25.18 58.00
C VAL A 11 6.72 24.77 56.60
N ILE A 12 7.59 24.88 55.60
CA ILE A 12 7.32 24.42 54.22
C ILE A 12 7.20 22.89 54.16
N ALA A 13 8.00 22.16 54.94
CA ALA A 13 7.93 20.70 55.01
C ALA A 13 6.60 20.19 55.61
N CYS A 14 6.02 20.91 56.58
CA CYS A 14 4.70 20.57 57.14
C CYS A 14 3.54 20.79 56.17
N TRP A 15 3.65 21.70 55.20
CA TRP A 15 2.62 21.90 54.18
C TRP A 15 2.56 20.77 53.15
N PHE A 16 3.67 20.05 52.91
CA PHE A 16 3.70 18.91 51.99
C PHE A 16 3.07 17.63 52.56
N VAL A 17 2.93 17.50 53.89
CA VAL A 17 2.39 16.29 54.53
C VAL A 17 0.89 16.37 54.81
N ALA A 18 0.29 17.57 54.74
CA ALA A 18 -1.16 17.77 54.94
C ALA A 18 -2.01 17.53 53.67
N GLY A 19 -1.41 17.12 52.54
CA GLY A 19 -2.08 17.04 51.23
C GLY A 19 -2.84 15.74 50.92
N CYS A 20 -2.81 14.71 51.77
CA CYS A 20 -3.39 13.39 51.44
C CYS A 20 -4.54 12.91 52.35
N SER A 21 -5.18 13.79 53.13
CA SER A 21 -6.34 13.42 53.95
C SER A 21 -7.65 14.13 53.58
N MET A 22 -7.67 14.91 52.49
CA MET A 22 -8.85 15.68 52.04
C MET A 22 -9.31 15.31 50.62
N LEU A 23 -9.09 14.06 50.20
CA LEU A 23 -9.87 13.43 49.13
C LEU A 23 -10.78 12.38 49.78
N GLY A 24 -11.79 12.88 50.48
CA GLY A 24 -12.92 12.07 50.92
C GLY A 24 -13.61 11.51 49.70
N PHE A 25 -13.53 10.19 49.54
CA PHE A 25 -14.42 9.42 48.68
C PHE A 25 -15.86 9.59 49.21
N SER A 26 -16.54 10.65 48.76
CA SER A 26 -17.98 10.76 48.89
C SER A 26 -18.62 9.76 47.92
N ASN A 27 -18.99 8.60 48.45
CA ASN A 27 -19.93 7.67 47.83
C ASN A 27 -21.29 8.37 47.70
N ILE A 28 -21.49 9.11 46.61
CA ILE A 28 -22.81 9.52 46.15
C ILE A 28 -23.33 8.36 45.29
N LYS A 29 -23.99 7.42 45.97
CA LYS A 29 -24.94 6.51 45.31
C LYS A 29 -26.20 7.30 45.03
N THR A 30 -26.48 7.56 43.76
CA THR A 30 -27.84 7.48 43.18
C THR A 30 -27.79 7.71 41.66
N LYS A 31 -27.75 6.61 40.92
CA LYS A 31 -28.61 6.40 39.75
C LYS A 31 -28.61 4.90 39.47
N GLU A 32 -29.81 4.33 39.42
CA GLU A 32 -30.16 2.93 39.17
C GLU A 32 -29.04 2.12 38.49
N GLU A 33 -28.27 1.42 39.32
CA GLU A 33 -27.27 0.45 38.89
C GLU A 33 -28.04 -0.81 38.50
N TYR A 34 -28.48 -0.89 37.25
CA TYR A 34 -28.83 -2.17 36.64
C TYR A 34 -27.64 -3.09 36.92
N GLU A 35 -27.84 -4.16 37.68
CA GLU A 35 -26.77 -5.11 37.99
C GLU A 35 -26.21 -5.66 36.67
N LEU A 36 -25.10 -5.09 36.21
CA LEU A 36 -24.44 -5.50 34.97
C LEU A 36 -24.13 -6.99 35.07
N THR A 37 -24.51 -7.76 34.05
CA THR A 37 -24.14 -9.18 33.98
C THR A 37 -22.61 -9.32 33.98
N SER A 38 -22.10 -10.51 34.37
CA SER A 38 -20.65 -10.77 34.34
C SER A 38 -20.05 -10.49 32.94
N GLU A 39 -20.80 -10.82 31.89
CA GLU A 39 -20.44 -10.52 30.49
C GLU A 39 -20.39 -9.01 30.21
N GLN A 40 -21.44 -8.26 30.59
CA GLN A 40 -21.51 -6.82 30.35
C GLN A 40 -20.38 -6.07 31.08
N LYS A 41 -20.07 -6.45 32.33
CA LYS A 41 -18.93 -5.87 33.06
C LYS A 41 -17.61 -6.13 32.36
N LEU A 42 -17.43 -7.34 31.83
CA LEU A 42 -16.22 -7.71 31.10
C LEU A 42 -16.10 -6.93 29.77
N TYR A 43 -17.20 -6.79 29.04
CA TYR A 43 -17.26 -6.01 27.81
C TYR A 43 -16.98 -4.52 28.05
N GLU A 44 -17.61 -3.90 29.06
CA GLU A 44 -17.32 -2.51 29.43
C GLU A 44 -15.85 -2.31 29.84
N ALA A 45 -15.28 -3.27 30.56
CA ALA A 45 -13.86 -3.25 30.90
C ALA A 45 -12.97 -3.34 29.64
N ALA A 46 -13.34 -4.17 28.65
CA ALA A 46 -12.64 -4.23 27.36
C ALA A 46 -12.71 -2.88 26.63
N GLN A 47 -13.91 -2.28 26.55
CA GLN A 47 -14.11 -0.95 25.95
C GLN A 47 -13.23 0.12 26.60
N ASN A 48 -13.14 0.12 27.93
CA ASN A 48 -12.32 1.09 28.67
C ASN A 48 -10.82 0.94 28.34
N SER A 49 -10.33 -0.30 28.21
CA SER A 49 -8.96 -0.56 27.78
C SER A 49 -8.70 -0.10 26.35
N ILE A 50 -9.60 -0.39 25.41
CA ILE A 50 -9.44 0.01 24.00
C ILE A 50 -9.49 1.54 23.87
N ARG A 51 -10.44 2.20 24.53
CA ARG A 51 -10.56 3.67 24.53
C ARG A 51 -9.36 4.38 25.15
N SER A 52 -8.69 3.74 26.12
CA SER A 52 -7.47 4.28 26.72
C SER A 52 -6.20 3.96 25.90
N GLY A 53 -6.32 3.30 24.74
CA GLY A 53 -5.21 2.88 23.90
C GLY A 53 -4.46 1.65 24.42
N ASN A 54 -4.94 1.01 25.49
CA ASN A 54 -4.38 -0.23 25.99
C ASN A 54 -4.98 -1.43 25.25
N TYR A 55 -4.59 -1.56 23.98
CA TYR A 55 -5.11 -2.62 23.10
C TYR A 55 -4.75 -4.01 23.58
N SER A 56 -3.57 -4.23 24.19
CA SER A 56 -3.17 -5.54 24.73
C SER A 56 -4.16 -6.05 25.78
N VAL A 57 -4.48 -5.22 26.79
CA VAL A 57 -5.46 -5.59 27.82
C VAL A 57 -6.88 -5.66 27.24
N GLY A 58 -7.19 -4.83 26.24
CA GLY A 58 -8.45 -4.90 25.51
C GLY A 58 -8.64 -6.27 24.84
N ILE A 59 -7.63 -6.73 24.10
CA ILE A 59 -7.61 -8.03 23.41
C ILE A 59 -7.81 -9.17 24.42
N GLU A 60 -7.06 -9.20 25.52
CA GLU A 60 -7.21 -10.22 26.56
C GLU A 60 -8.65 -10.32 27.09
N ARG A 61 -9.28 -9.17 27.33
CA ARG A 61 -10.67 -9.10 27.82
C ARG A 61 -11.69 -9.53 26.77
N LEU A 62 -11.50 -9.12 25.51
CA LEU A 62 -12.38 -9.56 24.42
C LEU A 62 -12.24 -11.06 24.14
N GLN A 63 -11.03 -11.63 24.16
CA GLN A 63 -10.81 -13.08 24.07
C GLN A 63 -11.47 -13.85 25.23
N ALA A 64 -11.46 -13.27 26.44
CA ALA A 64 -12.17 -13.85 27.58
C ALA A 64 -13.70 -13.86 27.35
N ILE A 65 -14.26 -12.88 26.63
CA ILE A 65 -15.68 -12.90 26.23
C ILE A 65 -15.93 -14.05 25.26
N GLU A 66 -15.12 -14.22 24.21
CA GLU A 66 -15.27 -15.34 23.27
C GLU A 66 -15.21 -16.70 23.97
N THR A 67 -14.33 -16.83 24.97
CA THR A 67 -14.10 -18.10 25.68
C THR A 67 -15.21 -18.42 26.66
N HIS A 68 -15.63 -17.44 27.47
CA HIS A 68 -16.58 -17.66 28.57
C HIS A 68 -18.04 -17.45 28.16
N PHE A 69 -18.28 -16.62 27.14
CA PHE A 69 -19.61 -16.22 26.69
C PHE A 69 -19.74 -16.33 25.15
N PRO A 70 -19.49 -17.50 24.53
CA PRO A 70 -19.48 -17.67 23.08
C PRO A 70 -20.83 -17.40 22.39
N PHE A 71 -21.93 -17.45 23.14
CA PHE A 71 -23.29 -17.13 22.68
C PHE A 71 -23.90 -15.94 23.44
N GLY A 72 -23.03 -15.16 24.09
CA GLY A 72 -23.41 -13.97 24.85
C GLY A 72 -23.93 -12.84 23.96
N GLN A 73 -24.56 -11.85 24.57
CA GLN A 73 -25.10 -10.69 23.85
C GLN A 73 -24.01 -9.91 23.10
N PHE A 74 -22.79 -9.89 23.63
CA PHE A 74 -21.67 -9.13 23.09
C PHE A 74 -20.67 -10.01 22.33
N ALA A 75 -20.96 -11.30 22.10
CA ALA A 75 -20.01 -12.24 21.51
C ALA A 75 -19.57 -11.82 20.09
N GLU A 76 -20.51 -11.58 19.19
CA GLU A 76 -20.21 -11.17 17.80
C GLU A 76 -19.56 -9.78 17.75
N GLN A 77 -20.02 -8.86 18.61
CA GLN A 77 -19.43 -7.53 18.71
C GLN A 77 -17.99 -7.56 19.24
N ALA A 78 -17.70 -8.43 20.21
CA ALA A 78 -16.36 -8.61 20.75
C ALA A 78 -15.39 -9.17 19.69
N GLN A 79 -15.85 -10.08 18.82
CA GLN A 79 -15.05 -10.57 17.69
C GLN A 79 -14.70 -9.44 16.71
N LEU A 80 -15.66 -8.58 16.36
CA LEU A 80 -15.41 -7.43 15.47
C LEU A 80 -14.39 -6.46 16.07
N GLU A 81 -14.48 -6.23 17.38
CA GLU A 81 -13.56 -5.33 18.08
C GLU A 81 -12.20 -5.95 18.32
N LEU A 82 -12.09 -7.28 18.38
CA LEU A 82 -10.81 -7.97 18.39
C LEU A 82 -10.02 -7.65 17.12
N ILE A 83 -10.67 -7.70 15.96
CA ILE A 83 -10.06 -7.33 14.67
C ILE A 83 -9.47 -5.90 14.76
N TYR A 84 -10.27 -4.95 15.25
CA TYR A 84 -9.84 -3.57 15.45
C TYR A 84 -8.66 -3.47 16.43
N ALA A 85 -8.76 -4.12 17.59
CA ALA A 85 -7.75 -4.03 18.63
C ALA A 85 -6.41 -4.63 18.21
N TYR A 86 -6.42 -5.76 17.50
CA TYR A 86 -5.21 -6.33 16.88
C TYR A 86 -4.59 -5.37 15.87
N PHE A 87 -5.40 -4.82 14.97
CA PHE A 87 -4.91 -3.89 13.95
C PHE A 87 -4.28 -2.64 14.58
N MET A 88 -4.93 -2.06 15.60
CA MET A 88 -4.41 -0.88 16.29
C MET A 88 -3.15 -1.17 17.11
N LYS A 89 -2.96 -2.41 17.56
CA LYS A 89 -1.71 -2.89 18.18
C LYS A 89 -0.61 -3.16 17.14
N SER A 90 -0.87 -2.96 15.85
CA SER A 90 0.00 -3.34 14.72
C SER A 90 0.26 -4.85 14.63
N ASP A 91 -0.63 -5.65 15.22
CA ASP A 91 -0.67 -7.10 15.05
C ASP A 91 -1.56 -7.43 13.84
N PHE A 92 -1.03 -7.19 12.64
CA PHE A 92 -1.79 -7.34 11.40
C PHE A 92 -2.14 -8.80 11.12
N GLU A 93 -1.25 -9.74 11.44
CA GLU A 93 -1.54 -11.17 11.30
C GLU A 93 -2.70 -11.59 12.23
N GLY A 94 -2.66 -11.15 13.49
CA GLY A 94 -3.76 -11.39 14.43
C GLY A 94 -5.09 -10.77 13.95
N ALA A 95 -5.05 -9.56 13.40
CA ALA A 95 -6.23 -8.89 12.85
C ALA A 95 -6.81 -9.65 11.65
N LYS A 96 -5.95 -10.11 10.74
CA LYS A 96 -6.33 -10.90 9.56
C LYS A 96 -7.00 -12.21 9.96
N VAL A 97 -6.39 -12.97 10.87
CA VAL A 97 -6.94 -14.26 11.36
C VAL A 97 -8.28 -14.05 12.07
N ALA A 98 -8.40 -13.00 12.89
CA ALA A 98 -9.66 -12.67 13.54
C ALA A 98 -10.75 -12.29 12.53
N ALA A 99 -10.39 -11.53 11.49
CA ALA A 99 -11.31 -11.12 10.43
C ALA A 99 -11.78 -12.30 9.59
N GLU A 100 -10.86 -13.19 9.21
CA GLU A 100 -11.16 -14.43 8.50
C GLU A 100 -12.14 -15.32 9.27
N ARG A 101 -11.86 -15.53 10.57
CA ARG A 101 -12.77 -16.27 11.45
C ARG A 101 -14.16 -15.62 11.50
N PHE A 102 -14.23 -14.29 11.61
CA PHE A 102 -15.51 -13.60 11.69
C PHE A 102 -16.35 -13.78 10.42
N VAL A 103 -15.75 -13.63 9.23
CA VAL A 103 -16.49 -13.77 7.97
C VAL A 103 -16.93 -15.22 7.73
N GLU A 104 -16.16 -16.21 8.19
CA GLU A 104 -16.53 -17.63 8.13
C GLU A 104 -17.70 -17.96 9.05
N LEU A 105 -17.68 -17.46 10.29
CA LEU A 105 -18.70 -17.75 11.29
C LEU A 105 -19.98 -16.94 11.09
N HIS A 106 -19.85 -15.68 10.67
CA HIS A 106 -20.96 -14.71 10.62
C HIS A 106 -21.11 -14.02 9.25
N PRO A 107 -21.21 -14.75 8.13
CA PRO A 107 -21.22 -14.17 6.77
C PRO A 107 -22.45 -13.30 6.48
N LYS A 108 -23.52 -13.36 7.29
CA LYS A 108 -24.74 -12.55 7.14
C LYS A 108 -24.81 -11.38 8.14
N HIS A 109 -23.76 -11.17 8.94
CA HIS A 109 -23.75 -10.11 9.92
C HIS A 109 -23.81 -8.73 9.24
N PRO A 110 -24.55 -7.74 9.78
CA PRO A 110 -24.66 -6.41 9.19
C PRO A 110 -23.33 -5.69 8.98
N HIS A 111 -22.30 -6.08 9.72
CA HIS A 111 -20.93 -5.53 9.66
C HIS A 111 -19.90 -6.55 9.15
N ALA A 112 -20.33 -7.60 8.45
CA ALA A 112 -19.40 -8.54 7.82
C ALA A 112 -18.51 -7.85 6.78
N ASP A 113 -19.02 -6.83 6.09
CA ASP A 113 -18.27 -6.01 5.14
C ASP A 113 -17.07 -5.30 5.79
N TYR A 114 -17.20 -4.86 7.05
CA TYR A 114 -16.07 -4.33 7.82
C TYR A 114 -14.99 -5.39 8.06
N ALA A 115 -15.37 -6.63 8.40
CA ALA A 115 -14.40 -7.70 8.61
C ALA A 115 -13.66 -8.06 7.30
N PHE A 116 -14.37 -8.16 6.17
CA PHE A 116 -13.74 -8.32 4.85
C PHE A 116 -12.75 -7.19 4.54
N TYR A 117 -13.14 -5.94 4.79
CA TYR A 117 -12.26 -4.80 4.60
C TYR A 117 -11.02 -4.85 5.50
N MET A 118 -11.18 -5.19 6.78
CA MET A 118 -10.08 -5.26 7.74
C MET A 118 -9.12 -6.41 7.43
N LYS A 119 -9.60 -7.53 6.87
CA LYS A 119 -8.75 -8.63 6.37
C LYS A 119 -7.76 -8.09 5.33
N GLY A 120 -8.27 -7.48 4.26
CA GLY A 120 -7.44 -6.89 3.21
C GLY A 120 -6.56 -5.75 3.70
N LEU A 121 -7.06 -4.91 4.62
CA LEU A 121 -6.29 -3.82 5.21
C LEU A 121 -5.12 -4.33 6.06
N ALA A 122 -5.30 -5.43 6.78
CA ALA A 122 -4.25 -6.04 7.57
C ALA A 122 -3.13 -6.59 6.67
N SER A 123 -3.46 -7.37 5.63
CA SER A 123 -2.45 -7.83 4.66
C SER A 123 -1.77 -6.68 3.90
N TYR A 124 -2.49 -5.59 3.63
CA TYR A 124 -1.92 -4.41 3.00
C TYR A 124 -0.88 -3.67 3.85
N GLU A 125 -1.08 -3.60 5.17
CA GLU A 125 -0.15 -2.92 6.08
C GLU A 125 0.97 -3.84 6.59
N GLN A 126 0.82 -5.17 6.50
CA GLN A 126 1.84 -6.16 6.88
C GLN A 126 3.21 -5.89 6.24
N ASP A 127 3.20 -5.42 4.99
CA ASP A 127 4.39 -5.11 4.19
C ASP A 127 4.91 -3.69 4.35
N ARG A 128 4.11 -2.80 4.92
CA ARG A 128 4.44 -1.37 5.09
C ARG A 128 5.14 -1.14 6.42
N GLY A 129 6.15 -1.98 6.68
CA GLY A 129 6.95 -1.92 7.89
C GLY A 129 7.39 -0.48 8.18
N PHE A 130 7.49 -0.14 9.47
CA PHE A 130 7.87 1.18 9.98
C PHE A 130 9.04 1.85 9.23
N PHE A 131 9.98 1.04 8.72
CA PHE A 131 11.16 1.50 7.99
C PHE A 131 10.90 1.91 6.53
N ASP A 132 9.94 1.30 5.82
CA ASP A 132 9.67 1.65 4.41
C ASP A 132 9.04 3.03 4.28
N ARG A 133 8.25 3.44 5.28
CA ARG A 133 7.68 4.79 5.35
C ARG A 133 8.76 5.88 5.55
N PHE A 134 9.93 5.52 6.07
CA PHE A 134 11.03 6.45 6.37
C PHE A 134 12.23 6.37 5.42
N LEU A 135 12.54 5.19 4.88
CA LEU A 135 13.77 4.96 4.10
C LEU A 135 13.56 5.07 2.58
N GLY A 136 12.32 5.22 2.11
CA GLY A 136 12.02 5.42 0.68
C GLY A 136 12.50 4.26 -0.21
N SER A 137 12.68 3.06 0.35
CA SER A 137 12.99 1.87 -0.43
C SER A 137 11.82 1.58 -1.36
N PRO A 138 12.04 1.39 -2.68
CA PRO A 138 10.95 1.06 -3.59
C PRO A 138 10.38 -0.30 -3.20
N GLN A 139 9.10 -0.33 -2.79
CA GLN A 139 8.40 -1.56 -2.39
C GLN A 139 8.48 -2.63 -3.48
N ALA A 140 8.48 -2.20 -4.75
CA ALA A 140 8.53 -3.03 -5.93
C ALA A 140 9.84 -3.84 -6.09
N SER A 141 10.89 -3.59 -5.31
CA SER A 141 12.12 -4.39 -5.37
C SER A 141 12.12 -5.61 -4.43
N ARG A 142 11.01 -5.85 -3.71
CA ARG A 142 10.86 -6.94 -2.73
C ARG A 142 9.79 -7.94 -3.19
N ASP A 143 9.62 -9.01 -2.42
CA ASP A 143 8.54 -9.97 -2.60
C ASP A 143 7.17 -9.25 -2.57
N VAL A 144 6.38 -9.48 -3.63
CA VAL A 144 5.04 -8.89 -3.83
C VAL A 144 3.91 -9.81 -3.36
N SER A 145 4.23 -10.95 -2.73
CA SER A 145 3.26 -11.94 -2.26
C SER A 145 2.17 -11.35 -1.35
N ASN A 146 2.54 -10.46 -0.43
CA ASN A 146 1.57 -9.79 0.45
C ASN A 146 0.71 -8.76 -0.31
N ALA A 147 1.26 -8.11 -1.35
CA ALA A 147 0.51 -7.20 -2.20
C ALA A 147 -0.54 -7.95 -3.03
N GLU A 148 -0.20 -9.12 -3.56
CA GLU A 148 -1.13 -10.02 -4.23
C GLU A 148 -2.23 -10.50 -3.28
N GLN A 149 -1.84 -10.95 -2.07
CA GLN A 149 -2.77 -11.40 -1.06
C GLN A 149 -3.76 -10.30 -0.65
N ALA A 150 -3.28 -9.09 -0.38
CA ALA A 150 -4.13 -7.96 -0.05
C ALA A 150 -5.08 -7.60 -1.20
N PHE A 151 -4.63 -7.72 -2.46
CA PHE A 151 -5.47 -7.48 -3.63
C PHE A 151 -6.63 -8.48 -3.70
N ILE A 152 -6.34 -9.77 -3.47
CA ILE A 152 -7.35 -10.84 -3.43
C ILE A 152 -8.37 -10.55 -2.33
N GLU A 153 -7.92 -10.20 -1.12
CA GLU A 153 -8.82 -9.95 0.02
C GLU A 153 -9.68 -8.70 -0.17
N PHE A 154 -9.16 -7.63 -0.76
CA PHE A 154 -9.98 -6.48 -1.15
C PHE A 154 -10.95 -6.83 -2.28
N ASN A 155 -10.55 -7.68 -3.23
CA ASN A 155 -11.45 -8.16 -4.25
C ASN A 155 -12.60 -8.99 -3.65
N ASP A 156 -12.34 -9.82 -2.63
CA ASP A 156 -13.38 -10.57 -1.93
C ASP A 156 -14.42 -9.64 -1.28
N LEU A 157 -13.99 -8.53 -0.67
CA LEU A 157 -14.90 -7.48 -0.19
C LEU A 157 -15.78 -6.96 -1.33
N LEU A 158 -15.19 -6.60 -2.47
CA LEU A 158 -15.93 -5.99 -3.58
C LEU A 158 -16.88 -6.96 -4.28
N GLN A 159 -16.54 -8.25 -4.31
CA GLN A 159 -17.41 -9.28 -4.87
C GLN A 159 -18.62 -9.56 -3.98
N ASN A 160 -18.42 -9.61 -2.66
CA ASN A 160 -19.49 -9.91 -1.71
C ASN A 160 -20.31 -8.67 -1.31
N TYR A 161 -19.66 -7.51 -1.19
CA TYR A 161 -20.24 -6.25 -0.70
C TYR A 161 -19.88 -5.04 -1.58
N PRO A 162 -20.30 -5.02 -2.85
CA PRO A 162 -19.93 -3.95 -3.81
C PRO A 162 -20.40 -2.54 -3.39
N ASN A 163 -21.44 -2.46 -2.55
CA ASN A 163 -22.03 -1.21 -2.05
C ASN A 163 -21.61 -0.88 -0.60
N SER A 164 -20.61 -1.58 -0.04
CA SER A 164 -20.08 -1.28 1.29
C SER A 164 -19.54 0.15 1.36
N LEU A 165 -19.61 0.75 2.56
CA LEU A 165 -18.97 2.02 2.86
C LEU A 165 -17.45 2.00 2.58
N TYR A 166 -16.82 0.82 2.68
CA TYR A 166 -15.38 0.63 2.47
C TYR A 166 -14.99 0.38 1.01
N ALA A 167 -15.96 0.13 0.11
CA ALA A 167 -15.69 -0.30 -1.26
C ALA A 167 -14.85 0.72 -2.06
N LYS A 168 -15.05 2.02 -1.82
CA LYS A 168 -14.28 3.07 -2.50
C LYS A 168 -12.80 3.05 -2.10
N ASP A 169 -12.52 2.88 -0.81
CA ASP A 169 -11.16 2.83 -0.29
C ASP A 169 -10.43 1.55 -0.75
N ALA A 170 -11.12 0.40 -0.66
CA ALA A 170 -10.60 -0.87 -1.18
C ALA A 170 -10.22 -0.78 -2.66
N LYS A 171 -11.06 -0.18 -3.51
CA LYS A 171 -10.73 0.06 -4.93
C LYS A 171 -9.48 0.92 -5.11
N ALA A 172 -9.33 1.99 -4.34
CA ALA A 172 -8.15 2.83 -4.40
C ALA A 172 -6.87 2.06 -4.01
N ARG A 173 -6.94 1.23 -2.97
CA ARG A 173 -5.83 0.37 -2.55
C ARG A 173 -5.50 -0.71 -3.58
N MET A 174 -6.50 -1.34 -4.19
CA MET A 174 -6.30 -2.31 -5.27
C MET A 174 -5.59 -1.69 -6.48
N ILE A 175 -5.92 -0.45 -6.86
CA ILE A 175 -5.20 0.27 -7.92
C ILE A 175 -3.72 0.46 -7.53
N HIS A 176 -3.46 0.83 -6.28
CA HIS A 176 -2.10 0.99 -5.78
C HIS A 176 -1.32 -0.33 -5.78
N LEU A 177 -1.92 -1.41 -5.25
CA LEU A 177 -1.32 -2.74 -5.24
C LEU A 177 -1.00 -3.24 -6.64
N ARG A 178 -1.92 -3.03 -7.59
CA ARG A 178 -1.70 -3.37 -9.00
C ARG A 178 -0.50 -2.63 -9.59
N ASN A 179 -0.32 -1.35 -9.25
CA ASN A 179 0.84 -0.60 -9.71
C ASN A 179 2.15 -1.11 -9.09
N ILE A 180 2.14 -1.51 -7.82
CA ILE A 180 3.32 -2.13 -7.17
C ILE A 180 3.70 -3.44 -7.88
N MET A 181 2.73 -4.31 -8.14
CA MET A 181 2.98 -5.58 -8.83
C MET A 181 3.51 -5.35 -10.26
N ALA A 182 2.92 -4.39 -10.99
CA ALA A 182 3.40 -4.01 -12.32
C ALA A 182 4.80 -3.40 -12.32
N GLU A 183 5.15 -2.63 -11.29
CA GLU A 183 6.48 -2.04 -11.11
C GLU A 183 7.53 -3.13 -10.81
N HIS A 184 7.18 -4.12 -9.99
CA HIS A 184 8.06 -5.26 -9.72
C HIS A 184 8.39 -6.04 -11.01
N GLU A 185 7.36 -6.43 -11.78
CA GLU A 185 7.57 -7.10 -13.07
C GLU A 185 8.37 -6.23 -14.04
N LEU A 186 8.18 -4.90 -14.00
CA LEU A 186 8.94 -3.97 -14.83
C LEU A 186 10.42 -3.97 -14.45
N LEU A 187 10.76 -3.98 -13.16
CA LEU A 187 12.15 -4.06 -12.70
C LEU A 187 12.81 -5.37 -13.17
N VAL A 188 12.08 -6.49 -13.10
CA VAL A 188 12.56 -7.79 -13.61
C VAL A 188 12.77 -7.74 -15.13
N ALA A 189 11.83 -7.18 -15.89
CA ALA A 189 11.95 -7.03 -17.34
C ALA A 189 13.15 -6.15 -17.73
N GLN A 190 13.37 -5.04 -17.02
CA GLN A 190 14.52 -4.16 -17.23
C GLN A 190 15.84 -4.88 -16.92
N TYR A 191 15.89 -5.63 -15.81
CA TYR A 191 17.07 -6.42 -15.47
C TYR A 191 17.41 -7.43 -16.58
N TYR A 192 16.42 -8.14 -17.13
CA TYR A 192 16.68 -9.06 -18.25
C TYR A 192 17.14 -8.34 -19.52
N LEU A 193 16.56 -7.17 -19.81
CA LEU A 193 16.96 -6.37 -20.96
C LEU A 193 18.43 -5.92 -20.82
N GLU A 194 18.82 -5.43 -19.64
CA GLU A 194 20.19 -4.96 -19.38
C GLU A 194 21.26 -6.08 -19.43
N ASN A 195 20.84 -7.34 -19.30
CA ASN A 195 21.72 -8.51 -19.36
C ASN A 195 21.60 -9.27 -20.69
N ASP A 196 21.09 -8.63 -21.75
CA ASP A 196 20.93 -9.18 -23.09
C ASP A 196 20.03 -10.44 -23.17
N VAL A 197 19.14 -10.66 -22.18
CA VAL A 197 18.20 -11.79 -22.14
C VAL A 197 16.85 -11.39 -22.75
N TRP A 198 16.87 -11.13 -24.06
CA TRP A 198 15.76 -10.49 -24.80
C TRP A 198 14.43 -11.23 -24.72
N VAL A 199 14.43 -12.57 -24.85
CA VAL A 199 13.19 -13.36 -24.80
C VAL A 199 12.49 -13.23 -23.45
N ALA A 200 13.27 -13.29 -22.36
CA ALA A 200 12.73 -13.15 -21.01
C ALA A 200 12.24 -11.72 -20.76
N ALA A 201 12.99 -10.70 -21.21
CA ALA A 201 12.60 -9.30 -21.12
C ALA A 201 11.27 -9.05 -21.86
N ALA A 202 11.14 -9.52 -23.10
CA ALA A 202 9.92 -9.40 -23.89
C ALA A 202 8.72 -10.08 -23.23
N ASN A 203 8.88 -11.31 -22.74
CA ASN A 203 7.81 -12.06 -22.10
C ASN A 203 7.33 -11.37 -20.80
N ARG A 204 8.27 -10.92 -19.95
CA ARG A 204 7.95 -10.20 -18.71
C ARG A 204 7.23 -8.89 -18.99
N ALA A 205 7.75 -8.12 -19.94
CA ALA A 205 7.15 -6.85 -20.32
C ALA A 205 5.78 -7.01 -20.99
N ALA A 206 5.59 -8.04 -21.83
CA ALA A 206 4.28 -8.37 -22.41
C ALA A 206 3.27 -8.73 -21.33
N GLY A 207 3.66 -9.51 -20.31
CA GLY A 207 2.82 -9.83 -19.16
C GLY A 207 2.31 -8.60 -18.43
N ILE A 208 3.12 -7.54 -18.30
CA ILE A 208 2.66 -6.26 -17.69
C ILE A 208 1.52 -5.63 -18.50
N VAL A 209 1.58 -5.70 -19.82
CA VAL A 209 0.54 -5.13 -20.69
C VAL A 209 -0.75 -5.94 -20.61
N GLU A 210 -0.63 -7.27 -20.49
CA GLU A 210 -1.76 -8.20 -20.40
C GLU A 210 -2.44 -8.17 -19.02
N ASP A 211 -1.65 -8.29 -17.96
CA ASP A 211 -2.14 -8.45 -16.58
C ASP A 211 -2.42 -7.09 -15.90
N PHE A 212 -1.69 -6.04 -16.29
CA PHE A 212 -1.77 -4.71 -15.66
C PHE A 212 -2.03 -3.55 -16.65
N PRO A 213 -3.07 -3.63 -17.51
CA PRO A 213 -3.25 -2.73 -18.67
C PRO A 213 -3.50 -1.26 -18.34
N SER A 214 -3.87 -0.92 -17.10
CA SER A 214 -4.02 0.49 -16.67
C SER A 214 -3.00 0.90 -15.61
N SER A 215 -1.90 0.14 -15.46
CA SER A 215 -0.79 0.56 -14.62
C SER A 215 0.04 1.64 -15.30
N SER A 216 0.74 2.44 -14.51
CA SER A 216 1.71 3.42 -15.02
C SER A 216 2.95 2.77 -15.66
N SER A 217 3.14 1.46 -15.48
CA SER A 217 4.28 0.71 -16.02
C SER A 217 4.12 0.31 -17.49
N VAL A 218 2.89 0.34 -18.02
CA VAL A 218 2.56 -0.11 -19.39
C VAL A 218 3.39 0.58 -20.49
N PRO A 219 3.59 1.91 -20.50
CA PRO A 219 4.34 2.57 -21.57
C PRO A 219 5.79 2.09 -21.65
N VAL A 220 6.43 1.95 -20.49
CA VAL A 220 7.82 1.48 -20.38
C VAL A 220 7.90 0.00 -20.75
N ALA A 221 6.94 -0.82 -20.31
CA ALA A 221 6.86 -2.22 -20.68
C ALA A 221 6.73 -2.39 -22.20
N LEU A 222 5.86 -1.63 -22.87
CA LEU A 222 5.75 -1.65 -24.33
C LEU A 222 7.07 -1.25 -25.02
N ALA A 223 7.79 -0.25 -24.50
CA ALA A 223 9.11 0.11 -25.03
C ALA A 223 10.12 -1.04 -24.90
N ILE A 224 10.12 -1.77 -23.77
CA ILE A 224 10.95 -2.98 -23.59
C ILE A 224 10.55 -4.07 -24.60
N VAL A 225 9.25 -4.29 -24.84
CA VAL A 225 8.78 -5.25 -25.85
C VAL A 225 9.30 -4.86 -27.25
N VAL A 226 9.26 -3.58 -27.62
CA VAL A 226 9.78 -3.09 -28.90
C VAL A 226 11.29 -3.36 -29.00
N GLU A 227 12.06 -2.95 -27.99
CA GLU A 227 13.52 -3.09 -27.97
C GLU A 227 13.94 -4.56 -28.02
N ALA A 228 13.35 -5.40 -27.17
CA ALA A 228 13.68 -6.82 -27.11
C ALA A 228 13.35 -7.56 -28.42
N ASN A 229 12.17 -7.32 -29.01
CA ASN A 229 11.81 -7.92 -30.31
C ASN A 229 12.72 -7.43 -31.43
N TYR A 230 13.09 -6.16 -31.43
CA TYR A 230 14.05 -5.62 -32.39
C TYR A 230 15.42 -6.30 -32.28
N LYS A 231 15.94 -6.47 -31.05
CA LYS A 231 17.22 -7.18 -30.78
C LYS A 231 17.19 -8.65 -31.20
N LEU A 232 16.01 -9.28 -31.16
CA LEU A 232 15.78 -10.65 -31.65
C LEU A 232 15.65 -10.73 -33.19
N GLY A 233 15.61 -9.59 -33.90
CA GLY A 233 15.35 -9.56 -35.34
C GLY A 233 13.86 -9.78 -35.72
N LEU A 234 12.96 -9.75 -34.73
CA LEU A 234 11.52 -9.92 -34.90
C LEU A 234 10.88 -8.58 -35.23
N THR A 235 11.05 -8.14 -36.48
CA THR A 235 10.58 -6.82 -36.95
C THR A 235 9.07 -6.66 -36.80
N LYS A 236 8.25 -7.59 -37.33
CA LYS A 236 6.78 -7.46 -37.25
C LYS A 236 6.27 -7.28 -35.80
N PRO A 237 6.61 -8.14 -34.82
CA PRO A 237 6.24 -7.92 -33.43
C PRO A 237 6.71 -6.60 -32.84
N ALA A 238 7.95 -6.17 -33.16
CA ALA A 238 8.45 -4.87 -32.72
C ALA A 238 7.61 -3.70 -33.28
N ASN A 239 7.26 -3.74 -34.56
CA ASN A 239 6.41 -2.73 -35.20
C ASN A 239 5.01 -2.68 -34.60
N ASP A 240 4.41 -3.85 -34.33
CA ASP A 240 3.08 -3.93 -33.76
C ASP A 240 3.05 -3.38 -32.32
N ALA A 241 4.04 -3.72 -31.49
CA ALA A 241 4.18 -3.15 -30.15
C ALA A 241 4.44 -1.62 -30.18
N LEU A 242 5.26 -1.15 -31.12
CA LEU A 242 5.51 0.28 -31.30
C LEU A 242 4.24 1.03 -31.70
N ARG A 243 3.42 0.46 -32.58
CA ARG A 243 2.13 1.03 -32.97
C ARG A 243 1.21 1.18 -31.76
N VAL A 244 1.13 0.15 -30.92
CA VAL A 244 0.33 0.21 -29.68
C VAL A 244 0.84 1.30 -28.74
N LEU A 245 2.17 1.41 -28.55
CA LEU A 245 2.79 2.46 -27.75
C LEU A 245 2.46 3.86 -28.28
N ALA A 246 2.66 4.09 -29.58
CA ALA A 246 2.44 5.39 -30.21
C ALA A 246 0.96 5.82 -30.20
N LEU A 247 0.03 4.88 -30.42
CA LEU A 247 -1.42 5.19 -30.42
C LEU A 247 -1.96 5.52 -29.02
N ASN A 248 -1.47 4.85 -27.98
CA ASN A 248 -2.00 5.02 -26.61
C ASN A 248 -1.20 6.04 -25.78
N PHE A 249 0.08 6.22 -26.08
CA PHE A 249 1.00 7.08 -25.32
C PHE A 249 1.81 8.00 -26.25
N PRO A 250 1.17 8.88 -27.03
CA PRO A 250 1.86 9.72 -28.02
C PRO A 250 2.91 10.66 -27.42
N ASN A 251 2.80 10.98 -26.11
CA ASN A 251 3.74 11.83 -25.38
C ASN A 251 4.77 11.01 -24.56
N TYR A 252 5.01 9.74 -24.92
CA TYR A 252 6.02 8.92 -24.25
C TYR A 252 7.42 9.56 -24.39
N ALA A 253 8.18 9.58 -23.29
CA ALA A 253 9.37 10.42 -23.15
C ALA A 253 10.50 10.08 -24.15
N ASP A 254 10.59 8.82 -24.56
CA ASP A 254 11.67 8.35 -25.45
C ASP A 254 11.30 8.46 -26.94
N PHE A 255 10.21 9.16 -27.29
CA PHE A 255 9.91 9.49 -28.68
C PHE A 255 10.72 10.71 -29.16
N ASP A 256 11.28 10.60 -30.36
CA ASP A 256 11.90 11.74 -31.06
C ASP A 256 10.83 12.71 -31.62
N ALA A 257 11.27 13.84 -32.17
CA ALA A 257 10.38 14.84 -32.79
C ALA A 257 9.61 14.33 -34.03
N ARG A 258 9.94 13.13 -34.52
CA ARG A 258 9.30 12.47 -35.66
C ARG A 258 8.38 11.31 -35.22
N GLY A 259 8.30 11.02 -33.92
CA GLY A 259 7.49 9.93 -33.35
C GLY A 259 8.19 8.56 -33.35
N ASN A 260 9.49 8.50 -33.61
CA ASN A 260 10.28 7.26 -33.56
C ASN A 260 10.79 7.01 -32.14
N LEU A 261 10.84 5.73 -31.74
CA LEU A 261 11.36 5.33 -30.43
C LEU A 261 12.89 5.34 -30.39
N VAL A 262 13.45 6.04 -29.40
CA VAL A 262 14.88 6.01 -29.05
C VAL A 262 15.12 4.86 -28.05
N LEU A 263 15.94 3.88 -28.41
CA LEU A 263 16.22 2.71 -27.54
C LEU A 263 17.03 3.06 -26.28
N ARG A 264 16.92 2.26 -25.21
CA ARG A 264 17.71 2.48 -23.98
C ARG A 264 19.21 2.39 -24.21
N ASP A 265 19.67 1.45 -25.03
CA ASP A 265 21.10 1.34 -25.34
C ASP A 265 21.67 2.61 -26.01
N ALA A 266 20.85 3.28 -26.82
CA ALA A 266 21.18 4.57 -27.41
C ALA A 266 21.30 5.68 -26.36
N ALA A 267 20.35 5.71 -25.41
CA ALA A 267 20.33 6.66 -24.30
C ALA A 267 21.46 6.40 -23.28
N ASN A 268 21.85 5.14 -23.04
CA ASN A 268 22.95 4.79 -22.14
C ASN A 268 24.33 5.00 -22.78
N ALA A 269 24.47 4.78 -24.09
CA ALA A 269 25.67 5.14 -24.85
C ALA A 269 25.94 6.66 -24.85
N GLN A 270 24.90 7.47 -24.64
CA GLN A 270 24.98 8.92 -24.44
C GLN A 270 25.87 9.31 -23.23
N ASN A 271 26.05 8.42 -22.25
CA ASN A 271 26.63 8.72 -20.94
C ASN A 271 28.05 8.12 -20.68
N ARG A 272 28.73 7.54 -21.68
CA ARG A 272 29.93 6.70 -21.41
C ARG A 272 31.20 7.02 -22.19
N SER A 273 31.46 8.29 -22.51
CA SER A 273 32.79 8.69 -22.99
C SER A 273 33.61 9.35 -21.87
N LEU A 274 34.77 8.79 -21.55
CA LEU A 274 35.71 9.38 -20.58
C LEU A 274 36.11 10.80 -21.00
N THR A 275 36.26 11.05 -22.31
CA THR A 275 36.53 12.40 -22.82
C THR A 275 35.31 13.30 -22.70
N ASN A 276 34.08 12.80 -22.82
CA ASN A 276 32.87 13.56 -22.51
C ASN A 276 32.82 13.95 -21.01
N ILE A 277 33.04 13.00 -20.11
CA ILE A 277 33.04 13.25 -18.66
C ILE A 277 34.15 14.24 -18.26
N LEU A 278 35.37 14.01 -18.75
CA LEU A 278 36.53 14.86 -18.42
C LEU A 278 36.48 16.24 -19.08
N SER A 279 35.79 16.38 -20.21
CA SER A 279 35.65 17.66 -20.92
C SER A 279 34.31 18.35 -20.67
N PHE A 280 33.46 17.83 -19.77
CA PHE A 280 32.10 18.30 -19.56
C PHE A 280 31.32 18.50 -20.88
N GLY A 281 31.48 17.56 -21.83
CA GLY A 281 30.84 17.61 -23.14
C GLY A 281 31.42 18.62 -24.15
N LEU A 282 32.59 19.22 -23.88
CA LEU A 282 33.23 20.20 -24.77
C LEU A 282 33.90 19.54 -26.00
N LEU A 283 34.54 18.39 -25.81
CA LEU A 283 35.37 17.73 -26.84
C LEU A 283 34.68 16.56 -27.51
N ASP A 284 33.77 15.89 -26.80
CA ASP A 284 33.05 14.73 -27.30
C ASP A 284 31.58 14.85 -26.92
N ARG A 285 30.75 15.19 -27.91
CA ARG A 285 29.29 15.21 -27.76
C ARG A 285 28.78 13.80 -28.07
N PRO A 286 27.89 13.23 -27.25
CA PRO A 286 27.39 11.89 -27.49
C PRO A 286 26.77 11.80 -28.88
N ARG A 287 27.26 10.86 -29.69
CA ARG A 287 26.63 10.55 -30.98
C ARG A 287 25.36 9.78 -30.68
N LEU A 288 24.22 10.45 -30.78
CA LEU A 288 22.91 9.81 -30.75
C LEU A 288 22.85 8.83 -31.94
N PRO A 289 22.72 7.51 -31.74
CA PRO A 289 22.38 6.64 -32.86
C PRO A 289 21.01 7.07 -33.38
N PRO A 290 20.75 6.89 -34.69
CA PRO A 290 19.46 7.26 -35.24
C PRO A 290 18.35 6.52 -34.47
N PRO A 291 17.25 7.20 -34.13
CA PRO A 291 16.09 6.54 -33.54
C PRO A 291 15.65 5.42 -34.47
N LEU A 292 15.05 4.35 -33.92
CA LEU A 292 14.58 3.28 -34.77
C LEU A 292 13.45 3.80 -35.66
N GLU A 293 13.76 4.06 -36.93
CA GLU A 293 12.80 4.19 -38.01
C GLU A 293 12.25 2.80 -38.30
N ILE A 294 11.44 2.31 -37.39
CA ILE A 294 10.71 1.08 -37.58
C ILE A 294 9.69 1.37 -38.67
N GLY A 295 9.75 0.67 -39.81
CA GLY A 295 8.91 0.92 -40.99
C GLY A 295 7.42 1.00 -40.65
N VAL A 296 6.97 2.20 -40.31
CA VAL A 296 5.58 2.54 -40.11
C VAL A 296 5.04 2.91 -41.47
N THR A 297 4.70 1.92 -42.29
CA THR A 297 4.06 2.20 -43.57
C THR A 297 2.60 2.64 -43.41
N ASP A 298 1.99 2.45 -42.23
CA ASP A 298 0.53 2.53 -42.06
C ASP A 298 0.03 3.18 -40.74
N ILE A 299 0.76 4.15 -40.13
CA ILE A 299 0.09 5.04 -39.15
C ILE A 299 -0.71 6.06 -39.96
N PRO A 300 -2.04 6.15 -39.81
CA PRO A 300 -2.80 7.22 -40.42
C PRO A 300 -2.23 8.55 -39.94
N GLN A 301 -1.80 9.42 -40.85
CA GLN A 301 -1.22 10.74 -40.55
C GLN A 301 -2.20 11.74 -39.90
N THR A 302 -3.31 11.25 -39.35
CA THR A 302 -4.40 12.03 -38.75
C THR A 302 -4.74 11.46 -37.39
N ALA A 303 -3.81 11.52 -36.45
CA ALA A 303 -4.16 11.64 -35.04
C ALA A 303 -4.15 13.14 -34.72
N GLU A 304 -5.20 13.84 -35.15
CA GLU A 304 -5.50 15.17 -34.60
C GLU A 304 -5.53 15.05 -33.08
N ALA A 305 -4.80 15.94 -32.40
CA ALA A 305 -4.81 16.03 -30.95
C ALA A 305 -6.28 16.07 -30.47
N PRO A 306 -6.67 15.28 -29.47
CA PRO A 306 -8.00 15.39 -28.91
C PRO A 306 -8.20 16.84 -28.44
N PRO A 307 -9.33 17.49 -28.77
CA PRO A 307 -9.55 18.88 -28.43
C PRO A 307 -9.36 19.07 -26.93
N SER A 308 -8.61 20.11 -26.56
CA SER A 308 -8.45 20.54 -25.17
C SER A 308 -9.83 20.60 -24.53
N ARG A 309 -10.06 19.78 -23.50
CA ARG A 309 -11.24 19.91 -22.66
C ARG A 309 -11.09 21.18 -21.82
N ASP A 310 -11.36 22.32 -22.45
CA ASP A 310 -11.78 23.52 -21.74
C ASP A 310 -13.24 23.33 -21.33
N ARG A 311 -13.43 22.88 -20.09
CA ARG A 311 -14.51 23.25 -19.16
C ARG A 311 -14.36 22.52 -17.83
#